data_AF-A0A2I2DNM8-F1
#
_entry.id   AF-A0A2I2DNM8-F1
#
_cell.length_a   1.000
_cell.length_b   1.000
_cell.length_c   1.000
_cell.angle_alpha   90.00
_cell.angle_beta   90.00
_cell.angle_gamma   90.00
#
_symmetry.space_group_name_H-M   'P 1'
#
loop_
_entity.id
_entity.type
_entity.pdbx_description
1 polymer ?
#
loop_
_entity_poly.entity_id
_entity_poly.type
_entity_poly.pdbx_seq_one_letter_code
_entity_poly.pdbx_strand_id
1 'polypeptide(L)'
;MTSTGIILTLAYPETIVMVSKEWFSPFLRFLGVGKKNYLRAGHAALVLINKETGVLEYHDFGRYITPEPTGRVRGSDTDNELHFPLVAQIENDKITNLNAILEFLATHPKLTHGDGKMLASVCNAIDYKKARAHITNMQEKHFICYAAFIKNACNCARFVTDTLIASVTDNRIKKNLENSKWFTPSTVSNVVLANTETHAFEVSETGVISKFEGSRKSENVRCFLDKLKDHRPNFVGTLEPKPVDGLHEKAQWLPGIAAGAWFELHKTESDLEYLFRRISPVGHVDVEAVFMADSDTFNYHEAFEFVHYSNCKFFHVRQNGAIYRFVKQN
;
A
#
# COMPACT_ATOMS: atom_id res chain seq x y z
N MET A 1 -26.75 12.71 0.96
CA MET A 1 -25.43 13.12 1.49
C MET A 1 -24.66 13.75 0.35
N THR A 2 -23.96 14.84 0.62
CA THR A 2 -23.18 15.57 -0.39
C THR A 2 -21.86 14.83 -0.67
N SER A 3 -21.50 14.73 -1.96
CA SER A 3 -20.24 14.16 -2.40
C SER A 3 -19.13 15.20 -2.24
N THR A 4 -18.32 15.08 -1.19
CA THR A 4 -17.26 16.03 -0.82
C THR A 4 -15.87 15.56 -1.24
N GLY A 5 -15.74 14.33 -1.72
CA GLY A 5 -14.47 13.75 -2.15
C GLY A 5 -14.57 12.96 -3.44
N ILE A 6 -13.41 12.61 -3.97
CA ILE A 6 -13.23 11.70 -5.10
C ILE A 6 -12.30 10.57 -4.63
N ILE A 7 -12.58 9.35 -5.04
CA ILE A 7 -11.64 8.24 -4.93
C ILE A 7 -11.23 7.80 -6.33
N LEU A 8 -9.93 7.86 -6.65
CA LEU A 8 -9.36 7.11 -7.76
C LEU A 8 -9.12 5.68 -7.28
N THR A 9 -9.86 4.73 -7.83
CA THR A 9 -9.70 3.32 -7.49
C THR A 9 -8.72 2.68 -8.46
N LEU A 10 -7.67 2.06 -7.94
CA LEU A 10 -6.56 1.51 -8.72
C LEU A 10 -6.47 0.00 -8.57
N ALA A 11 -6.17 -0.69 -9.67
CA ALA A 11 -5.82 -2.10 -9.67
C ALA A 11 -4.63 -2.34 -10.59
N TYR A 12 -3.72 -3.23 -10.16
CA TYR A 12 -2.60 -3.73 -10.95
C TYR A 12 -2.79 -5.24 -11.07
N PRO A 13 -3.61 -5.73 -12.02
CA PRO A 13 -4.06 -7.13 -12.05
C PRO A 13 -2.91 -8.11 -12.23
N GLU A 14 -1.80 -7.64 -12.80
CA GLU A 14 -0.66 -8.46 -13.15
C GLU A 14 0.33 -8.64 -12.01
N THR A 15 0.15 -7.96 -10.88
CA THR A 15 1.05 -8.15 -9.73
C THR A 15 1.00 -9.59 -9.21
N ILE A 16 2.16 -10.23 -9.15
CA ILE A 16 2.34 -11.56 -8.59
C ILE A 16 2.53 -11.42 -7.09
N VAL A 17 1.69 -12.12 -6.31
CA VAL A 17 1.74 -12.03 -4.85
C VAL A 17 2.09 -13.39 -4.25
N MET A 18 2.83 -13.35 -3.14
CA MET A 18 2.95 -14.51 -2.27
C MET A 18 1.60 -14.81 -1.62
N VAL A 19 1.18 -16.07 -1.58
CA VAL A 19 -0.11 -16.45 -0.99
C VAL A 19 -0.17 -16.14 0.51
N SER A 20 -1.38 -15.96 1.04
CA SER A 20 -1.63 -15.91 2.48
C SER A 20 -1.35 -17.27 3.13
N LYS A 21 -1.07 -17.27 4.44
CA LYS A 21 -0.92 -18.49 5.26
C LYS A 21 -2.28 -19.11 5.59
N GLU A 22 -3.03 -19.50 4.56
CA GLU A 22 -4.29 -20.23 4.68
C GLU A 22 -4.09 -21.68 4.25
N TRP A 23 -4.81 -22.61 4.91
CA TRP A 23 -4.60 -24.05 4.74
C TRP A 23 -4.79 -24.54 3.30
N PHE A 24 -5.65 -23.88 2.52
CA PHE A 24 -5.96 -24.24 1.13
C PHE A 24 -4.94 -23.66 0.14
N SER A 25 -4.18 -22.61 0.50
CA SER A 25 -3.33 -21.86 -0.44
C SER A 25 -2.31 -22.75 -1.18
N PRO A 26 -1.63 -23.73 -0.54
CA PRO A 26 -0.70 -24.62 -1.24
C PRO A 26 -1.37 -25.52 -2.29
N PHE A 27 -2.68 -25.76 -2.17
CA PHE A 27 -3.45 -26.65 -3.03
C PHE A 27 -4.03 -25.96 -4.26
N LEU A 28 -4.07 -24.62 -4.30
CA LEU A 28 -4.57 -23.83 -5.43
C LEU A 28 -3.88 -24.19 -6.75
N ARG A 29 -2.59 -24.54 -6.70
CA ARG A 29 -1.81 -24.97 -7.88
C ARG A 29 -2.40 -26.20 -8.59
N PHE A 30 -3.07 -27.10 -7.85
CA PHE A 30 -3.69 -28.30 -8.42
C PHE A 30 -4.98 -27.98 -9.17
N LEU A 31 -5.57 -26.82 -8.92
CA LEU A 31 -6.69 -26.25 -9.67
C LEU A 31 -6.22 -25.37 -10.83
N GLY A 32 -4.92 -25.36 -11.13
CA GLY A 32 -4.32 -24.53 -12.18
C GLY A 32 -4.09 -23.07 -11.79
N VAL A 33 -4.23 -22.71 -10.52
CA VAL A 33 -4.04 -21.33 -10.02
C VAL A 33 -2.62 -21.16 -9.46
N GLY A 34 -1.81 -20.36 -10.12
CA GLY A 34 -0.47 -20.01 -9.66
C GLY A 34 0.45 -21.23 -9.48
N LYS A 35 1.37 -21.10 -8.52
CA LYS A 35 2.28 -22.15 -8.04
C LYS A 35 2.26 -22.22 -6.51
N LYS A 36 3.01 -23.14 -5.91
CA LYS A 36 2.97 -23.49 -4.48
C LYS A 36 2.81 -22.31 -3.50
N ASN A 37 3.56 -21.22 -3.69
CA ASN A 37 3.57 -20.06 -2.80
C ASN A 37 3.14 -18.76 -3.47
N TYR A 38 2.76 -18.76 -4.75
CA TYR A 38 2.55 -17.53 -5.52
C TYR A 38 1.37 -17.65 -6.46
N LEU A 39 0.61 -16.58 -6.62
CA LEU A 39 -0.40 -16.47 -7.68
C LEU A 39 -0.51 -15.02 -8.15
N ARG A 40 -1.04 -14.82 -9.35
CA ARG A 40 -1.27 -13.48 -9.91
C ARG A 40 -2.64 -12.98 -9.45
N ALA A 41 -2.68 -12.40 -8.25
CA ALA A 41 -3.91 -11.90 -7.61
C ALA A 41 -4.13 -10.41 -7.86
N GLY A 42 -3.08 -9.72 -8.32
CA GLY A 42 -3.00 -8.29 -8.47
C GLY A 42 -2.78 -7.53 -7.15
N HIS A 43 -2.56 -6.24 -7.29
CA HIS A 43 -2.54 -5.25 -6.21
C HIS A 43 -3.68 -4.26 -6.37
N ALA A 44 -4.15 -3.68 -5.26
CA ALA A 44 -5.19 -2.65 -5.27
C ALA A 44 -4.82 -1.52 -4.31
N ALA A 45 -5.11 -0.31 -4.76
CA ALA A 45 -4.86 0.91 -4.01
C ALA A 45 -5.98 1.92 -4.30
N LEU A 46 -5.98 3.01 -3.55
CA LEU A 46 -6.85 4.14 -3.81
C LEU A 46 -6.09 5.45 -3.64
N VAL A 47 -6.53 6.48 -4.34
CA VAL A 47 -6.16 7.87 -4.07
C VAL A 47 -7.40 8.59 -3.61
N LEU A 48 -7.42 9.01 -2.35
CA LEU A 48 -8.46 9.85 -1.79
C LEU A 48 -8.15 11.31 -2.10
N ILE A 49 -9.14 12.05 -2.60
CA ILE A 49 -8.99 13.43 -3.02
C ILE A 49 -10.09 14.25 -2.36
N ASN A 50 -9.72 15.28 -1.61
CA ASN A 50 -10.66 16.30 -1.15
C ASN A 50 -10.94 17.27 -2.31
N LYS A 51 -12.22 17.49 -2.62
CA LYS A 51 -12.61 18.37 -3.74
C LYS A 51 -12.18 19.83 -3.56
N GLU A 52 -12.06 20.28 -2.32
CA GLU A 52 -11.68 21.66 -1.99
C GLU A 52 -10.18 21.91 -2.15
N THR A 53 -9.34 20.91 -1.82
CA THR A 53 -7.89 21.08 -1.79
C THR A 53 -7.18 20.44 -2.98
N GLY A 54 -7.80 19.45 -3.63
CA GLY A 54 -7.19 18.66 -4.70
C GLY A 54 -6.05 17.74 -4.25
N VAL A 55 -5.71 17.71 -2.96
CA VAL A 55 -4.58 16.92 -2.45
C VAL A 55 -4.81 15.43 -2.72
N LEU A 56 -3.76 14.75 -3.20
CA LEU A 56 -3.77 13.32 -3.50
C LEU A 56 -3.27 12.52 -2.30
N GLU A 57 -4.15 11.79 -1.64
CA GLU A 57 -3.81 10.89 -0.55
C GLU A 57 -3.80 9.43 -1.03
N TYR A 58 -2.62 8.91 -1.37
CA TYR A 58 -2.46 7.51 -1.76
C TYR A 58 -2.50 6.58 -0.56
N HIS A 59 -3.31 5.52 -0.68
CA HIS A 59 -3.41 4.47 0.32
C HIS A 59 -3.51 3.08 -0.31
N ASP A 60 -2.76 2.16 0.27
CA ASP A 60 -2.89 0.73 0.00
C ASP A 60 -2.74 -0.08 1.28
N PHE A 61 -3.01 -1.39 1.18
CA PHE A 61 -2.81 -2.33 2.27
C PHE A 61 -1.98 -3.51 1.78
N GLY A 62 -0.94 -3.85 2.53
CA GLY A 62 -0.04 -4.92 2.16
C GLY A 62 0.96 -5.26 3.26
N ARG A 63 1.88 -6.17 2.94
CA ARG A 63 2.86 -6.75 3.89
C ARG A 63 4.18 -5.98 3.83
N TYR A 64 4.11 -4.67 4.08
CA TYR A 64 5.22 -3.72 3.98
C TYR A 64 5.94 -3.57 5.32
N ILE A 65 7.13 -4.16 5.48
CA ILE A 65 7.91 -4.07 6.72
C ILE A 65 7.04 -4.45 7.94
N THR A 66 6.36 -5.59 7.85
CA THR A 66 5.45 -6.13 8.87
C THR A 66 5.85 -7.55 9.26
N PRO A 67 5.56 -7.99 10.50
CA PRO A 67 5.76 -9.37 10.89
C PRO A 67 4.68 -10.24 10.22
N GLU A 68 5.03 -11.46 9.83
CA GLU A 68 4.03 -12.40 9.34
C GLU A 68 3.12 -12.88 10.49
N PRO A 69 1.81 -13.10 10.25
CA PRO A 69 1.10 -13.07 8.96
C PRO A 69 0.37 -11.73 8.71
N THR A 70 0.93 -10.60 9.16
CA THR A 70 0.21 -9.31 9.16
C THR A 70 0.57 -8.42 7.98
N GLY A 71 -0.32 -7.51 7.65
CA GLY A 71 -0.07 -6.35 6.80
C GLY A 71 -0.50 -5.07 7.50
N ARG A 72 -0.25 -3.94 6.86
CA ARG A 72 -0.60 -2.60 7.35
C ARG A 72 -1.12 -1.73 6.21
N VAL A 73 -1.82 -0.66 6.57
CA VAL A 73 -2.19 0.42 5.65
C VAL A 73 -1.01 1.37 5.52
N ARG A 74 -0.66 1.75 4.28
CA ARG A 74 0.30 2.84 4.02
C ARG A 74 -0.40 4.14 3.69
N GLY A 75 0.31 5.23 3.91
CA GLY A 75 -0.06 6.59 3.54
C GLY A 75 1.10 7.54 3.82
N SER A 76 1.04 8.74 3.26
CA SER A 76 2.11 9.75 3.39
C SER A 76 2.55 10.02 4.83
N ASP A 77 1.65 9.89 5.81
CA ASP A 77 1.96 10.07 7.23
C ASP A 77 2.97 9.05 7.78
N THR A 78 2.97 7.81 7.29
CA THR A 78 3.85 6.72 7.75
C THR A 78 4.90 6.32 6.72
N ASP A 79 4.71 6.73 5.47
CA ASP A 79 5.50 6.38 4.30
C ASP A 79 5.65 7.65 3.45
N ASN A 80 6.61 8.50 3.83
CA ASN A 80 6.78 9.84 3.25
C ASN A 80 6.99 9.81 1.73
N GLU A 81 7.50 8.71 1.18
CA GLU A 81 7.64 8.52 -0.27
C GLU A 81 6.29 8.56 -1.02
N LEU A 82 5.18 8.41 -0.29
CA LEU A 82 3.82 8.54 -0.81
C LEU A 82 3.29 9.99 -0.80
N HIS A 83 4.14 10.97 -0.43
CA HIS A 83 3.84 12.38 -0.64
C HIS A 83 4.10 12.75 -2.10
N PHE A 84 3.04 12.85 -2.90
CA PHE A 84 3.17 13.11 -4.33
C PHE A 84 3.29 14.61 -4.64
N PRO A 85 4.10 14.99 -5.64
CA PRO A 85 4.26 16.39 -6.05
C PRO A 85 3.10 16.90 -6.92
N LEU A 86 1.98 16.17 -6.98
CA LEU A 86 0.83 16.45 -7.83
C LEU A 86 -0.40 16.78 -6.99
N VAL A 87 -1.22 17.69 -7.51
CA VAL A 87 -2.53 18.07 -6.97
C VAL A 87 -3.56 17.93 -8.08
N ALA A 88 -4.75 17.42 -7.75
CA ALA A 88 -5.88 17.38 -8.66
C ALA A 88 -6.43 18.79 -8.91
N GLN A 89 -6.56 19.15 -10.18
CA GLN A 89 -7.25 20.35 -10.61
C GLN A 89 -8.72 20.00 -10.80
N ILE A 90 -9.60 20.62 -9.99
CA ILE A 90 -11.01 20.25 -9.93
C ILE A 90 -11.86 21.41 -10.45
N GLU A 91 -12.60 21.15 -11.52
CA GLU A 91 -13.54 22.09 -12.12
C GLU A 91 -14.88 21.39 -12.33
N ASN A 92 -15.97 21.98 -11.84
CA ASN A 92 -17.33 21.42 -11.95
C ASN A 92 -17.39 19.94 -11.52
N ASP A 93 -16.82 19.63 -10.34
CA ASP A 93 -16.69 18.28 -9.79
C ASP A 93 -15.87 17.28 -10.64
N LYS A 94 -15.09 17.73 -11.62
CA LYS A 94 -14.26 16.87 -12.47
C LYS A 94 -12.78 17.19 -12.34
N ILE A 95 -11.95 16.14 -12.41
CA ILE A 95 -10.49 16.28 -12.41
C ILE A 95 -10.04 16.60 -13.84
N THR A 96 -9.57 17.83 -14.08
CA THR A 96 -9.16 18.29 -15.42
C THR A 96 -7.78 17.76 -15.82
N ASN A 97 -6.89 17.54 -14.85
CA ASN A 97 -5.55 16.96 -15.06
C ASN A 97 -5.48 15.44 -14.79
N LEU A 98 -6.60 14.72 -14.95
CA LEU A 98 -6.69 13.28 -14.63
C LEU A 98 -5.62 12.45 -15.33
N ASN A 99 -5.34 12.74 -16.61
CA ASN A 99 -4.34 11.99 -17.38
C ASN A 99 -2.94 12.08 -16.76
N ALA A 100 -2.53 13.26 -16.29
CA ALA A 100 -1.22 13.42 -15.65
C ALA A 100 -1.12 12.61 -14.34
N ILE A 101 -2.20 12.55 -13.57
CA ILE A 101 -2.26 11.75 -12.33
C ILE A 101 -2.19 10.25 -12.65
N LEU A 102 -2.96 9.79 -13.64
CA LEU A 102 -2.97 8.39 -14.06
C LEU A 102 -1.62 7.94 -14.62
N GLU A 103 -0.99 8.77 -15.45
CA GLU A 103 0.35 8.53 -15.99
C GLU A 103 1.39 8.42 -14.87
N PHE A 104 1.39 9.34 -13.90
CA PHE A 104 2.29 9.30 -12.74
C PHE A 104 2.11 8.00 -11.95
N LEU A 105 0.89 7.62 -11.60
CA LEU A 105 0.59 6.42 -10.80
C LEU A 105 0.97 5.10 -11.51
N ALA A 106 0.88 5.06 -12.84
CA ALA A 106 1.24 3.90 -13.64
C ALA A 106 2.75 3.74 -13.85
N THR A 107 3.49 4.86 -13.92
CA THR A 107 4.92 4.88 -14.24
C THR A 107 5.84 4.90 -13.02
N HIS A 108 5.27 4.89 -11.80
CA HIS A 108 6.01 4.86 -10.54
C HIS A 108 5.75 3.57 -9.72
N PRO A 109 5.99 2.36 -10.28
CA PRO A 109 5.71 1.09 -9.59
C PRO A 109 6.53 0.92 -8.30
N LYS A 110 7.65 1.64 -8.16
CA LYS A 110 8.46 1.67 -6.92
C LYS A 110 7.71 2.29 -5.74
N LEU A 111 6.74 3.18 -5.98
CA LEU A 111 5.90 3.80 -4.95
C LEU A 111 4.63 2.97 -4.73
N THR A 112 4.01 2.53 -5.82
CA THR A 112 2.68 1.90 -5.78
C THR A 112 2.73 0.40 -5.52
N HIS A 113 3.89 -0.25 -5.71
CA HIS A 113 4.07 -1.70 -5.64
C HIS A 113 3.14 -2.49 -6.58
N GLY A 114 2.67 -1.85 -7.63
CA GLY A 114 1.88 -2.46 -8.69
C GLY A 114 2.72 -2.79 -9.91
N ASP A 115 2.73 -4.05 -10.32
CA ASP A 115 3.37 -4.48 -11.56
C ASP A 115 2.39 -4.56 -12.73
N GLY A 116 2.90 -4.29 -13.92
CA GLY A 116 2.16 -4.39 -15.19
C GLY A 116 1.21 -3.21 -15.41
N LYS A 117 0.21 -3.44 -16.27
CA LYS A 117 -0.79 -2.39 -16.57
C LYS A 117 -1.61 -2.00 -15.34
N MET A 118 -1.89 -0.71 -15.21
CA MET A 118 -2.79 -0.17 -14.20
C MET A 118 -4.20 -0.04 -14.78
N LEU A 119 -5.20 -0.55 -14.07
CA LEU A 119 -6.59 -0.23 -14.29
C LEU A 119 -7.02 0.84 -13.27
N ALA A 120 -7.78 1.83 -13.73
CA ALA A 120 -8.24 2.92 -12.86
C ALA A 120 -9.68 3.33 -13.14
N SER A 121 -10.35 3.88 -12.14
CA SER A 121 -11.66 4.50 -12.30
C SER A 121 -11.83 5.65 -11.31
N VAL A 122 -12.72 6.57 -11.64
CA VAL A 122 -13.07 7.70 -10.79
C VAL A 122 -14.38 7.38 -10.07
N CYS A 123 -14.39 7.48 -8.74
CA CYS A 123 -15.61 7.47 -7.94
C CYS A 123 -15.84 8.87 -7.36
N ASN A 124 -16.74 9.63 -7.97
CA ASN A 124 -17.06 11.02 -7.63
C ASN A 124 -18.32 11.13 -6.74
N ALA A 125 -18.68 10.05 -6.05
CA ALA A 125 -19.87 9.97 -5.21
C ALA A 125 -19.48 9.56 -3.78
N ILE A 126 -18.52 10.26 -3.17
CA ILE A 126 -17.89 9.88 -1.90
C ILE A 126 -17.98 11.01 -0.87
N ASP A 127 -18.24 10.65 0.39
CA ASP A 127 -18.01 11.50 1.56
C ASP A 127 -16.54 11.36 2.00
N TYR A 128 -15.75 12.42 1.75
CA TYR A 128 -14.31 12.44 2.04
C TYR A 128 -14.01 12.12 3.51
N LYS A 129 -14.76 12.72 4.45
CA LYS A 129 -14.50 12.55 5.88
C LYS A 129 -14.72 11.11 6.33
N LYS A 130 -15.72 10.43 5.77
CA LYS A 130 -15.95 9.01 6.07
C LYS A 130 -14.86 8.11 5.51
N ALA A 131 -14.38 8.39 4.29
CA ALA A 131 -13.25 7.65 3.72
C ALA A 131 -12.00 7.82 4.59
N ARG A 132 -11.63 9.07 4.90
CA ARG A 132 -10.49 9.42 5.75
C ARG A 132 -10.59 8.80 7.14
N ALA A 133 -11.77 8.81 7.76
CA ALA A 133 -12.01 8.17 9.06
C ALA A 133 -11.83 6.64 9.01
N HIS A 134 -12.32 5.98 7.96
CA HIS A 134 -12.11 4.54 7.78
C HIS A 134 -10.63 4.19 7.61
N ILE A 135 -9.92 4.92 6.73
CA ILE A 135 -8.49 4.73 6.47
C ILE A 135 -7.69 4.93 7.76
N THR A 136 -7.97 6.00 8.50
CA THR A 136 -7.29 6.33 9.77
C THR A 136 -7.49 5.23 10.80
N ASN A 137 -8.72 4.76 11.01
CA ASN A 137 -9.00 3.62 11.90
C ASN A 137 -8.21 2.37 11.50
N MET A 138 -8.10 2.08 10.19
CA MET A 138 -7.32 0.96 9.71
C MET A 138 -5.80 1.14 9.91
N GLN A 139 -5.26 2.36 9.79
CA GLN A 139 -3.86 2.67 10.11
C GLN A 139 -3.57 2.54 11.62
N GLU A 140 -4.51 2.94 12.47
CA GLU A 140 -4.42 2.87 13.93
C GLU A 140 -4.46 1.43 14.49
N LYS A 141 -4.91 0.45 13.69
CA LYS A 141 -4.75 -0.97 14.04
C LYS A 141 -3.32 -1.45 13.91
N HIS A 142 -2.47 -0.69 13.23
CA HIS A 142 -1.06 -0.97 12.97
C HIS A 142 -0.85 -2.24 12.13
N PHE A 143 -1.05 -3.40 12.74
CA PHE A 143 -0.95 -4.71 12.10
C PHE A 143 -2.29 -5.41 12.06
N ILE A 144 -2.69 -5.78 10.85
CA ILE A 144 -3.93 -6.51 10.59
C ILE A 144 -3.55 -7.83 9.93
N CYS A 145 -4.14 -8.94 10.37
CA CYS A 145 -3.93 -10.23 9.72
C CYS A 145 -4.16 -10.12 8.20
N TYR A 146 -3.19 -10.54 7.40
CA TYR A 146 -3.28 -10.57 5.95
C TYR A 146 -3.86 -11.92 5.50
N ALA A 147 -5.06 -11.91 4.92
CA ALA A 147 -5.70 -13.13 4.42
C ALA A 147 -6.74 -12.86 3.34
N ALA A 148 -7.06 -13.87 2.55
CA ALA A 148 -8.14 -13.82 1.57
C ALA A 148 -9.50 -14.00 2.25
N PHE A 149 -9.69 -15.08 3.04
CA PHE A 149 -11.03 -15.47 3.54
C PHE A 149 -11.20 -15.42 5.06
N ILE A 150 -10.13 -15.21 5.84
CA ILE A 150 -10.25 -15.10 7.29
C ILE A 150 -11.12 -13.89 7.67
N LYS A 151 -12.09 -14.12 8.57
CA LYS A 151 -12.96 -13.07 9.13
C LYS A 151 -12.11 -12.04 9.88
N ASN A 152 -12.44 -10.75 9.77
CA ASN A 152 -11.69 -9.63 10.36
C ASN A 152 -10.23 -9.46 9.89
N ALA A 153 -9.73 -10.33 8.99
CA ALA A 153 -8.48 -10.08 8.27
C ALA A 153 -8.67 -9.04 7.16
N CYS A 154 -7.60 -8.64 6.50
CA CYS A 154 -7.62 -7.70 5.39
C CYS A 154 -6.66 -8.13 4.27
N ASN A 155 -6.82 -7.54 3.10
CA ASN A 155 -5.90 -7.56 1.96
C ASN A 155 -6.13 -6.28 1.15
N CYS A 156 -5.29 -6.02 0.14
CA CYS A 156 -5.37 -4.80 -0.67
C CYS A 156 -6.79 -4.54 -1.24
N ALA A 157 -7.40 -5.54 -1.88
CA ALA A 157 -8.73 -5.42 -2.46
C ALA A 157 -9.83 -5.21 -1.41
N ARG A 158 -9.76 -5.91 -0.26
CA ARG A 158 -10.71 -5.73 0.85
C ARG A 158 -10.60 -4.33 1.45
N PHE A 159 -9.39 -3.82 1.67
CA PHE A 159 -9.17 -2.47 2.18
C PHE A 159 -9.79 -1.41 1.28
N VAL A 160 -9.56 -1.50 -0.03
CA VAL A 160 -10.15 -0.57 -1.01
C VAL A 160 -11.68 -0.69 -1.05
N THR A 161 -12.21 -1.92 -1.07
CA THR A 161 -13.67 -2.17 -1.05
C THR A 161 -14.32 -1.58 0.20
N ASP A 162 -13.74 -1.82 1.37
CA ASP A 162 -14.31 -1.39 2.65
C ASP A 162 -14.24 0.13 2.82
N THR A 163 -13.18 0.77 2.31
CA THR A 163 -13.08 2.24 2.24
C THR A 163 -14.17 2.84 1.34
N LEU A 164 -14.40 2.25 0.16
CA LEU A 164 -15.47 2.68 -0.74
C LEU A 164 -16.86 2.48 -0.09
N ILE A 165 -17.14 1.32 0.51
CA ILE A 165 -18.43 1.05 1.20
C ILE A 165 -18.69 2.03 2.34
N ALA A 166 -17.65 2.38 3.10
CA ALA A 166 -17.76 3.28 4.23
C ALA A 166 -18.14 4.72 3.81
N SER A 167 -17.83 5.10 2.58
CA SER A 167 -17.79 6.50 2.16
C SER A 167 -18.69 6.83 0.97
N VAL A 168 -19.05 5.86 0.13
CA VAL A 168 -19.90 6.11 -1.05
C VAL A 168 -21.29 6.58 -0.66
N THR A 169 -21.75 7.63 -1.32
CA THR A 169 -23.08 8.25 -1.11
C THR A 169 -24.15 7.64 -2.00
N ASP A 170 -23.76 6.95 -3.08
CA ASP A 170 -24.67 6.21 -3.96
C ASP A 170 -24.97 4.81 -3.42
N ASN A 171 -26.24 4.57 -3.09
CA ASN A 171 -26.71 3.31 -2.51
C ASN A 171 -26.60 2.10 -3.45
N ARG A 172 -26.66 2.31 -4.78
CA ARG A 172 -26.53 1.24 -5.76
C ARG A 172 -25.08 0.78 -5.84
N ILE A 173 -24.13 1.72 -5.90
CA ILE A 173 -22.70 1.41 -5.84
C ILE A 173 -22.38 0.70 -4.52
N LYS A 174 -22.87 1.22 -3.39
CA LYS A 174 -22.69 0.59 -2.07
C LYS A 174 -23.12 -0.87 -2.05
N LYS A 175 -24.36 -1.17 -2.46
CA LYS A 175 -24.89 -2.54 -2.49
C LYS A 175 -24.08 -3.45 -3.42
N ASN A 176 -23.64 -2.95 -4.57
CA ASN A 176 -22.81 -3.72 -5.50
C ASN A 176 -21.46 -4.09 -4.88
N LEU A 177 -20.82 -3.15 -4.17
CA LEU A 177 -19.58 -3.39 -3.45
C LEU A 177 -19.78 -4.36 -2.28
N GLU A 178 -20.85 -4.20 -1.50
CA GLU A 178 -21.21 -5.14 -0.41
C GLU A 178 -21.42 -6.56 -0.94
N ASN A 179 -22.16 -6.71 -2.04
CA ASN A 179 -22.41 -8.01 -2.68
C ASN A 179 -21.10 -8.66 -3.19
N SER A 180 -20.10 -7.86 -3.58
CA SER A 180 -18.79 -8.38 -4.00
C SER A 180 -18.00 -9.06 -2.87
N LYS A 181 -18.37 -8.81 -1.60
CA LYS A 181 -17.76 -9.41 -0.41
C LYS A 181 -18.30 -10.79 -0.04
N TRP A 182 -19.27 -11.34 -0.79
CA TRP A 182 -19.75 -12.70 -0.53
C TRP A 182 -18.65 -13.76 -0.73
N PHE A 183 -17.69 -13.48 -1.60
CA PHE A 183 -16.42 -14.22 -1.69
C PHE A 183 -15.29 -13.37 -1.09
N THR A 184 -14.21 -13.13 -1.83
CA THR A 184 -13.30 -12.00 -1.59
C THR A 184 -13.40 -11.03 -2.76
N PRO A 185 -13.44 -9.71 -2.53
CA PRO A 185 -13.33 -8.73 -3.61
C PRO A 185 -12.04 -8.97 -4.42
N SER A 186 -12.11 -8.78 -5.74
CA SER A 186 -10.93 -8.74 -6.61
C SER A 186 -10.54 -7.30 -6.92
N THR A 187 -9.26 -7.07 -7.21
CA THR A 187 -8.71 -5.74 -7.53
C THR A 187 -9.47 -5.08 -8.69
N VAL A 188 -9.69 -5.82 -9.79
CA VAL A 188 -10.48 -5.35 -10.95
C VAL A 188 -11.93 -5.05 -10.59
N SER A 189 -12.49 -5.80 -9.63
CA SER A 189 -13.85 -5.53 -9.14
C SER A 189 -13.95 -4.19 -8.44
N ASN A 190 -12.90 -3.73 -7.74
CA ASN A 190 -12.90 -2.41 -7.12
C ASN A 190 -13.09 -1.32 -8.17
N VAL A 191 -12.28 -1.37 -9.23
CA VAL A 191 -12.30 -0.40 -10.33
C VAL A 191 -13.67 -0.38 -11.01
N VAL A 192 -14.16 -1.54 -11.45
CA VAL A 192 -15.39 -1.58 -12.25
C VAL A 192 -16.63 -1.20 -11.44
N LEU A 193 -16.71 -1.57 -10.16
CA LEU A 193 -17.89 -1.30 -9.34
C LEU A 193 -17.94 0.12 -8.78
N ALA A 194 -16.79 0.78 -8.58
CA ALA A 194 -16.72 2.12 -8.03
C ALA A 194 -16.86 3.23 -9.09
N ASN A 195 -16.70 2.90 -10.37
CA ASN A 195 -16.69 3.88 -11.45
C ASN A 195 -18.01 4.67 -11.55
N THR A 196 -17.91 6.00 -11.44
CA THR A 196 -19.02 6.94 -11.68
C THR A 196 -18.92 7.67 -13.01
N GLU A 197 -17.82 7.47 -13.76
CA GLU A 197 -17.59 8.06 -15.07
C GLU A 197 -18.06 7.14 -16.20
N THR A 198 -17.97 7.63 -17.44
CA THR A 198 -18.41 6.87 -18.63
C THR A 198 -17.66 5.55 -18.84
N HIS A 199 -16.40 5.47 -18.41
CA HIS A 199 -15.57 4.27 -18.54
C HIS A 199 -14.46 4.24 -17.50
N ALA A 200 -13.92 3.04 -17.28
CA ALA A 200 -12.66 2.83 -16.59
C ALA A 200 -11.48 2.97 -17.57
N PHE A 201 -10.30 3.26 -17.03
CA PHE A 201 -9.07 3.47 -17.77
C PHE A 201 -8.16 2.25 -17.66
N GLU A 202 -7.40 1.99 -18.71
CA GLU A 202 -6.23 1.13 -18.72
C GLU A 202 -5.01 1.99 -19.06
N VAL A 203 -3.95 1.88 -18.25
CA VAL A 203 -2.72 2.66 -18.40
C VAL A 203 -1.55 1.70 -18.48
N SER A 204 -0.74 1.79 -19.53
CA SER A 204 0.47 0.98 -19.67
C SER A 204 1.55 1.36 -18.66
N GLU A 205 2.54 0.50 -18.50
CA GLU A 205 3.76 0.77 -17.71
C GLU A 205 4.56 1.97 -18.23
N THR A 206 4.31 2.39 -19.47
CA THR A 206 4.93 3.56 -20.10
C THR A 206 4.02 4.80 -20.09
N GLY A 207 2.87 4.75 -19.43
CA GLY A 207 1.96 5.89 -19.28
C GLY A 207 0.92 6.05 -20.40
N VAL A 208 0.80 5.11 -21.33
CA VAL A 208 -0.20 5.19 -22.41
C VAL A 208 -1.58 4.90 -21.85
N ILE A 209 -2.47 5.90 -21.89
CA ILE A 209 -3.84 5.81 -21.39
C ILE A 209 -4.79 5.39 -22.51
N SER A 210 -5.64 4.41 -22.22
CA SER A 210 -6.71 3.95 -23.09
C SER A 210 -7.96 3.61 -22.28
N LYS A 211 -9.08 3.41 -22.98
CA LYS A 211 -10.31 2.90 -22.35
C LYS A 211 -10.14 1.43 -22.02
N PHE A 212 -10.52 1.04 -20.81
CA PHE A 212 -10.58 -0.37 -20.44
C PHE A 212 -11.78 -1.05 -21.14
N GLU A 213 -11.48 -1.89 -22.14
CA GLU A 213 -12.48 -2.68 -22.88
C GLU A 213 -12.68 -4.10 -22.30
N GLY A 214 -11.92 -4.45 -21.26
CA GLY A 214 -12.01 -5.76 -20.61
C GLY A 214 -13.20 -5.91 -19.66
N SER A 215 -13.27 -7.06 -18.99
CA SER A 215 -14.28 -7.34 -17.97
C SER A 215 -13.64 -7.89 -16.69
N ARG A 216 -14.36 -7.75 -15.57
CA ARG A 216 -13.97 -8.38 -14.29
C ARG A 216 -13.69 -9.88 -14.45
N LYS A 217 -14.53 -10.58 -15.22
CA LYS A 217 -14.40 -12.02 -15.45
C LYS A 217 -13.17 -12.35 -16.29
N SER A 218 -12.97 -11.65 -17.42
CA SER A 218 -11.86 -11.92 -18.33
C SER A 218 -10.50 -11.68 -17.66
N GLU A 219 -10.35 -10.57 -16.93
CA GLU A 219 -9.09 -10.25 -16.25
C GLU A 219 -8.84 -11.20 -15.07
N ASN A 220 -9.84 -11.45 -14.22
CA ASN A 220 -9.67 -12.39 -13.10
C ASN A 220 -9.29 -13.79 -13.61
N VAL A 221 -9.94 -14.31 -14.67
CA VAL A 221 -9.63 -15.64 -15.23
C VAL A 221 -8.22 -15.66 -15.82
N ARG A 222 -7.86 -14.64 -16.62
CA ARG A 222 -6.52 -14.52 -17.22
C ARG A 222 -5.42 -14.54 -16.16
N CYS A 223 -5.59 -13.77 -15.09
CA CYS A 223 -4.58 -13.64 -14.04
C CYS A 223 -4.58 -14.85 -13.10
N PHE A 224 -5.73 -15.24 -12.54
CA PHE A 224 -5.76 -16.33 -11.53
C PHE A 224 -5.34 -17.69 -12.09
N LEU A 225 -5.64 -17.98 -13.36
CA LEU A 225 -5.25 -19.25 -14.00
C LEU A 225 -3.84 -19.24 -14.61
N ASP A 226 -3.08 -18.16 -14.41
CA ASP A 226 -1.67 -18.14 -14.74
C ASP A 226 -0.90 -19.08 -13.80
N LYS A 227 -0.27 -20.12 -14.37
CA LYS A 227 0.52 -21.11 -13.65
C LYS A 227 1.91 -20.61 -13.24
N LEU A 228 2.29 -19.40 -13.65
CA LEU A 228 3.56 -18.76 -13.29
C LEU A 228 4.79 -19.61 -13.65
N LYS A 229 4.78 -20.24 -14.83
CA LYS A 229 5.82 -21.20 -15.27
C LYS A 229 7.22 -20.59 -15.23
N ASP A 230 7.36 -19.34 -15.67
CA ASP A 230 8.65 -18.66 -15.79
C ASP A 230 8.99 -17.77 -14.59
N HIS A 231 8.07 -17.64 -13.63
CA HIS A 231 8.27 -16.78 -12.48
C HIS A 231 9.28 -17.38 -11.51
N ARG A 232 10.35 -16.63 -11.22
CA ARG A 232 11.35 -16.93 -10.20
C ARG A 232 11.18 -15.99 -9.01
N PRO A 233 11.07 -16.52 -7.78
CA PRO A 233 11.06 -15.68 -6.58
C PRO A 233 12.35 -14.85 -6.52
N ASN A 234 12.21 -13.59 -6.10
CA ASN A 234 13.32 -12.71 -5.77
C ASN A 234 13.03 -12.06 -4.43
N PHE A 235 13.94 -12.23 -3.48
CA PHE A 235 13.80 -11.70 -2.12
C PHE A 235 14.68 -10.48 -1.87
N VAL A 236 15.58 -10.15 -2.79
CA VAL A 236 16.47 -8.99 -2.68
C VAL A 236 15.65 -7.71 -2.70
N GLY A 237 15.78 -6.90 -1.65
CA GLY A 237 15.01 -5.68 -1.44
C GLY A 237 13.66 -5.89 -0.74
N THR A 238 13.33 -7.13 -0.36
CA THR A 238 12.15 -7.46 0.45
C THR A 238 12.55 -8.19 1.73
N LEU A 239 12.74 -9.51 1.66
CA LEU A 239 13.16 -10.33 2.80
C LEU A 239 14.68 -10.37 2.95
N GLU A 240 15.41 -10.20 1.86
CA GLU A 240 16.86 -10.13 1.83
C GLU A 240 17.31 -8.68 1.60
N PRO A 241 18.38 -8.22 2.26
CA PRO A 241 18.90 -6.88 2.07
C PRO A 241 19.37 -6.66 0.63
N LYS A 242 19.09 -5.47 0.10
CA LYS A 242 19.70 -4.99 -1.14
C LYS A 242 20.78 -3.97 -0.79
N PRO A 243 22.06 -4.21 -1.09
CA PRO A 243 23.13 -3.25 -0.79
C PRO A 243 22.87 -1.87 -1.39
N VAL A 244 23.16 -0.83 -0.63
CA VAL A 244 23.13 0.58 -1.02
C VAL A 244 24.46 1.20 -0.60
N ASP A 245 25.05 2.04 -1.45
CA ASP A 245 26.32 2.70 -1.15
C ASP A 245 26.15 3.77 -0.07
N GLY A 246 27.15 3.91 0.80
CA GLY A 246 27.17 4.96 1.83
C GLY A 246 26.27 4.69 3.04
N LEU A 247 25.87 3.43 3.27
CA LEU A 247 25.18 3.05 4.50
C LEU A 247 26.09 3.20 5.72
N HIS A 248 25.50 3.63 6.84
CA HIS A 248 26.19 3.68 8.13
C HIS A 248 26.58 2.27 8.61
N GLU A 249 27.67 2.13 9.37
CA GLU A 249 28.16 0.83 9.87
C GLU A 249 27.15 0.10 10.76
N LYS A 250 26.27 0.85 11.43
CA LYS A 250 25.16 0.32 12.27
C LYS A 250 23.83 0.19 11.52
N ALA A 251 23.80 0.37 10.19
CA ALA A 251 22.58 0.25 9.41
C ALA A 251 22.02 -1.18 9.49
N GLN A 252 20.70 -1.30 9.65
CA GLN A 252 20.03 -2.59 9.76
C GLN A 252 18.93 -2.73 8.73
N TRP A 253 18.81 -3.92 8.17
CA TRP A 253 17.75 -4.24 7.22
C TRP A 253 16.50 -4.71 7.97
N LEU A 254 15.37 -4.03 7.76
CA LEU A 254 14.09 -4.45 8.30
C LEU A 254 13.24 -5.08 7.17
N PRO A 255 13.03 -6.41 7.19
CA PRO A 255 12.42 -7.12 6.08
C PRO A 255 10.89 -7.03 6.08
N GLY A 256 10.30 -7.26 4.93
CA GLY A 256 8.86 -7.49 4.76
C GLY A 256 8.55 -8.15 3.42
N ILE A 257 7.44 -8.89 3.33
CA ILE A 257 7.13 -9.69 2.12
C ILE A 257 6.98 -8.81 0.87
N ALA A 258 6.37 -7.62 1.00
CA ALA A 258 6.15 -6.72 -0.13
C ALA A 258 7.25 -5.65 -0.27
N ALA A 259 7.94 -5.32 0.82
CA ALA A 259 9.00 -4.33 0.87
C ALA A 259 9.85 -4.52 2.13
N GLY A 260 11.16 -4.31 2.00
CA GLY A 260 12.08 -4.06 3.11
C GLY A 260 12.75 -2.69 2.95
N ALA A 261 13.44 -2.23 3.98
CA ALA A 261 14.23 -1.00 3.93
C ALA A 261 15.40 -1.04 4.92
N TRP A 262 16.41 -0.21 4.66
CA TRP A 262 17.49 0.06 5.59
C TRP A 262 17.07 1.12 6.61
N PHE A 263 17.45 0.89 7.85
CA PHE A 263 17.21 1.77 8.99
C PHE A 263 18.56 2.17 9.57
N GLU A 264 18.78 3.47 9.71
CA GLU A 264 19.98 4.02 10.33
C GLU A 264 19.60 4.91 11.50
N LEU A 265 20.40 4.84 12.56
CA LEU A 265 20.32 5.72 13.71
C LEU A 265 21.67 6.37 13.91
N HIS A 266 21.67 7.68 14.12
CA HIS A 266 22.85 8.50 14.34
C HIS A 266 22.67 9.28 15.63
N LYS A 267 23.69 9.26 16.49
CA LYS A 267 23.69 10.02 17.73
C LYS A 267 23.78 11.53 17.42
N THR A 268 23.03 12.35 18.15
CA THR A 268 23.16 13.82 18.13
C THR A 268 23.91 14.30 19.38
N GLU A 269 24.01 15.62 19.58
CA GLU A 269 24.55 16.19 20.81
C GLU A 269 23.63 15.97 22.03
N SER A 270 22.34 15.70 21.80
CA SER A 270 21.36 15.41 22.85
C SER A 270 21.34 13.90 23.17
N ASP A 271 21.12 13.58 24.44
CA ASP A 271 21.00 12.18 24.91
C ASP A 271 19.65 11.54 24.53
N LEU A 272 18.64 12.37 24.19
CA LEU A 272 17.29 11.91 23.83
C LEU A 272 16.98 12.04 22.34
N GLU A 273 17.76 12.80 21.58
CA GLU A 273 17.50 13.05 20.17
C GLU A 273 18.46 12.29 19.26
N TYR A 274 17.90 11.72 18.21
CA TYR A 274 18.63 10.88 17.28
C TYR A 274 18.23 11.23 15.85
N LEU A 275 19.22 11.34 14.96
CA LEU A 275 18.96 11.46 13.54
C LEU A 275 18.67 10.06 12.98
N PHE A 276 17.45 9.87 12.48
CA PHE A 276 17.00 8.60 11.91
C PHE A 276 16.87 8.72 10.40
N ARG A 277 17.34 7.68 9.70
CA ARG A 277 17.19 7.54 8.25
C ARG A 277 16.49 6.23 7.91
N ARG A 278 15.45 6.28 7.08
CA ARG A 278 14.88 5.11 6.40
C ARG A 278 15.22 5.20 4.92
N ILE A 279 15.86 4.16 4.38
CA ILE A 279 16.38 4.15 3.02
C ILE A 279 15.80 2.94 2.27
N SER A 280 15.13 3.22 1.16
CA SER A 280 14.52 2.20 0.30
C SER A 280 15.57 1.26 -0.33
N PRO A 281 15.16 0.10 -0.89
CA PRO A 281 16.05 -0.83 -1.57
C PRO A 281 16.76 -0.26 -2.82
N VAL A 282 16.38 0.94 -3.27
CA VAL A 282 16.97 1.62 -4.44
C VAL A 282 17.83 2.82 -4.03
N GLY A 283 18.06 3.01 -2.73
CA GLY A 283 18.89 4.10 -2.20
C GLY A 283 18.17 5.44 -2.06
N HIS A 284 16.86 5.50 -2.33
CA HIS A 284 16.07 6.69 -2.01
C HIS A 284 15.85 6.79 -0.50
N VAL A 285 16.09 7.98 0.07
CA VAL A 285 15.89 8.27 1.49
C VAL A 285 14.43 8.64 1.70
N ASP A 286 13.65 7.71 2.27
CA ASP A 286 12.23 7.91 2.55
C ASP A 286 12.04 8.94 3.67
N VAL A 287 12.91 8.92 4.69
CA VAL A 287 12.95 9.95 5.74
C VAL A 287 14.36 10.14 6.26
N GLU A 288 14.72 11.38 6.55
CA GLU A 288 15.89 11.79 7.32
C GLU A 288 15.44 12.93 8.24
N ALA A 289 15.33 12.66 9.55
CA ALA A 289 14.85 13.64 10.51
C ALA A 289 15.29 13.30 11.93
N VAL A 290 15.13 14.27 12.84
CA VAL A 290 15.37 14.07 14.28
C VAL A 290 14.15 13.42 14.94
N PHE A 291 14.42 12.40 15.74
CA PHE A 291 13.43 11.67 16.53
C PHE A 291 13.85 11.69 18.00
N MET A 292 12.87 11.80 18.87
CA MET A 292 13.07 11.78 20.31
C MET A 292 12.75 10.40 20.85
N ALA A 293 13.66 9.83 21.64
CA ALA A 293 13.43 8.61 22.41
C ALA A 293 12.42 8.86 23.53
N ASP A 294 11.61 7.85 23.84
CA ASP A 294 10.66 7.88 24.95
C ASP A 294 11.31 7.65 26.32
N SER A 295 12.59 7.28 26.36
CA SER A 295 13.38 7.03 27.57
C SER A 295 14.83 7.47 27.38
N ASP A 296 15.43 8.02 28.44
CA ASP A 296 16.87 8.36 28.54
C ASP A 296 17.75 7.13 28.83
N THR A 297 17.14 5.98 29.10
CA THR A 297 17.86 4.72 29.35
C THR A 297 18.33 4.01 28.08
N PHE A 298 17.95 4.49 26.89
CA PHE A 298 18.49 3.97 25.63
C PHE A 298 19.95 4.40 25.46
N ASN A 299 20.83 3.44 25.21
CA ASN A 299 22.26 3.70 24.99
C ASN A 299 22.68 3.39 23.55
N TYR A 300 22.91 4.43 22.75
CA TYR A 300 23.35 4.31 21.34
C TYR A 300 24.65 3.51 21.14
N HIS A 301 25.53 3.51 22.15
CA HIS A 301 26.84 2.85 22.06
C HIS A 301 26.77 1.35 22.32
N GLU A 302 25.65 0.87 22.87
CA GLU A 302 25.38 -0.55 23.04
C GLU A 302 24.72 -1.16 21.80
N ALA A 303 24.71 -2.50 21.73
CA ALA A 303 24.01 -3.22 20.68
C ALA A 303 22.49 -2.97 20.78
N PHE A 304 21.86 -2.81 19.63
CA PHE A 304 20.41 -2.62 19.52
C PHE A 304 19.89 -3.19 18.20
N GLU A 305 18.60 -3.46 18.13
CA GLU A 305 17.95 -4.04 16.94
C GLU A 305 16.71 -3.21 16.57
N PHE A 306 16.61 -2.75 15.32
CA PHE A 306 15.34 -2.22 14.83
C PHE A 306 14.31 -3.34 14.73
N VAL A 307 13.11 -3.09 15.24
CA VAL A 307 12.02 -4.08 15.17
C VAL A 307 10.91 -3.58 14.25
N HIS A 308 10.08 -4.53 13.78
CA HIS A 308 8.85 -4.19 13.09
C HIS A 308 8.00 -3.24 13.95
N TYR A 309 7.03 -2.60 13.30
CA TYR A 309 6.23 -1.50 13.84
C TYR A 309 7.02 -0.18 13.81
N SER A 310 7.82 -0.02 12.76
CA SER A 310 8.68 1.13 12.52
C SER A 310 8.42 1.68 11.12
N ASN A 311 8.33 3.00 11.00
CA ASN A 311 7.91 3.72 9.80
C ASN A 311 8.46 5.17 9.82
N CYS A 312 8.06 6.02 8.88
CA CYS A 312 8.60 7.39 8.77
C CYS A 312 8.11 8.36 9.86
N LYS A 313 7.08 8.00 10.63
CA LYS A 313 6.51 8.81 11.73
C LYS A 313 7.11 8.46 13.09
N PHE A 314 7.39 7.19 13.30
CA PHE A 314 7.98 6.66 14.52
C PHE A 314 8.66 5.32 14.22
N PHE A 315 9.63 4.96 15.06
CA PHE A 315 10.26 3.64 15.00
C PHE A 315 10.49 3.07 16.40
N HIS A 316 10.81 1.79 16.45
CA HIS A 316 11.13 1.08 17.68
C HIS A 316 12.46 0.36 17.57
N VAL A 317 13.16 0.35 18.69
CA VAL A 317 14.44 -0.33 18.85
C VAL A 317 14.37 -1.23 20.08
N ARG A 318 14.83 -2.47 19.94
CA ARG A 318 15.02 -3.40 21.05
C ARG A 318 16.45 -3.32 21.57
N GLN A 319 16.62 -3.16 22.87
CA GLN A 319 17.91 -3.19 23.55
C GLN A 319 17.73 -3.75 24.96
N ASN A 320 18.58 -4.71 25.36
CA ASN A 320 18.58 -5.34 26.68
C ASN A 320 17.19 -5.86 27.13
N GLY A 321 16.38 -6.35 26.19
CA GLY A 321 15.02 -6.86 26.45
C GLY A 321 13.92 -5.79 26.55
N ALA A 322 14.29 -4.50 26.57
CA ALA A 322 13.35 -3.38 26.49
C ALA A 322 13.09 -2.97 25.02
N ILE A 323 11.94 -2.37 24.76
CA ILE A 323 11.59 -1.74 23.49
C ILE A 323 11.46 -0.24 23.73
N TYR A 324 12.26 0.54 23.01
CA TYR A 324 12.27 1.99 23.02
C TYR A 324 11.51 2.51 21.81
N ARG A 325 10.66 3.51 22.01
CA ARG A 325 9.93 4.19 20.93
C ARG A 325 10.57 5.53 20.64
N PHE A 326 10.74 5.80 19.36
CA PHE A 326 11.27 7.07 18.87
C PHE A 326 10.20 7.76 18.03
N VAL A 327 9.91 9.03 18.32
CA VAL A 327 8.86 9.80 17.65
C VAL A 327 9.48 11.00 16.93
N LYS A 328 9.12 11.16 15.65
CA LYS A 328 9.60 12.26 14.82
C LYS A 328 9.23 13.59 15.48
N GLN A 329 10.21 14.50 15.59
CA GLN A 329 9.95 15.87 16.00
C GLN A 329 9.36 16.66 14.82
N ASN A 330 8.38 17.52 15.09
CA ASN A 330 7.70 18.31 14.06
C ASN A 330 8.57 19.44 13.52
#